data_AF-A0A6M7WHE5-F1
#
_entry.id   AF-A0A6M7WHE5-F1
#
_cell.length_a   1.000
_cell.length_b   1.000
_cell.length_c   1.000
_cell.angle_alpha   90.00
_cell.angle_beta   90.00
_cell.angle_gamma   90.00
#
_symmetry.space_group_name_H-M   'P 1'
#
loop_
_entity.id
_entity.type
_entity.pdbx_description
1 polymer ?
#
loop_
_entity_poly.entity_id
_entity_poly.type
_entity_poly.pdbx_seq_one_letter_code
_entity_poly.pdbx_strand_id
1 'polypeptide(L)'
;MNANPVNNIAKAHAAPRCKARSKRTGVGCKAPAKRGHRVCRFHGAGGGAPRGPGHGHYKHGRYTCEAVAARRLYADLVASANETIRNIAGGAYD
;
A
#
# COMPACT_ATOMS: atom_id res chain seq x y z
N MET A 1 12.27 5.57 38.70
CA MET A 1 11.52 4.66 37.80
C MET A 1 10.03 4.85 38.09
N ASN A 2 9.39 5.91 37.59
CA ASN A 2 8.05 6.27 38.06
C ASN A 2 7.07 6.33 36.88
N ALA A 3 6.55 5.17 36.47
CA ALA A 3 5.40 5.10 35.58
C ALA A 3 4.13 5.12 36.43
N ASN A 4 3.62 6.33 36.69
CA ASN A 4 2.26 6.54 37.19
C ASN A 4 1.27 5.88 36.19
N PRO A 5 0.41 4.93 36.59
CA PRO A 5 -0.42 4.17 35.66
C PRO A 5 -1.53 5.08 35.15
N VAL A 6 -1.22 5.78 34.06
CA VAL A 6 -2.22 6.53 33.29
C VAL A 6 -3.40 5.60 33.02
N ASN A 7 -4.58 5.98 33.47
CA ASN A 7 -5.81 5.24 33.22
C ASN A 7 -6.03 5.11 31.70
N ASN A 8 -5.54 4.01 31.14
CA ASN A 8 -5.52 3.75 29.71
C ASN A 8 -6.93 3.64 29.12
N ILE A 9 -7.90 3.27 29.96
CA ILE A 9 -9.32 3.21 29.61
C ILE A 9 -9.89 4.61 29.42
N ALA A 10 -9.65 5.53 30.36
CA ALA A 10 -10.08 6.92 30.22
C ALA A 10 -9.52 7.57 28.94
N LYS A 11 -8.25 7.32 28.62
CA LYS A 11 -7.63 7.79 27.36
C LYS A 11 -8.28 7.16 26.12
N ALA A 12 -8.59 5.88 26.15
CA ALA A 12 -9.29 5.22 25.06
C ALA A 12 -10.68 5.83 24.83
N HIS A 13 -11.42 6.13 25.90
CA HIS A 13 -12.73 6.78 25.82
C HIS A 13 -12.68 8.21 25.31
N ALA A 14 -11.62 8.97 25.60
CA ALA A 14 -11.45 10.33 25.10
C ALA A 14 -10.97 10.41 23.63
N ALA A 15 -10.34 9.35 23.10
CA ALA A 15 -9.81 9.36 21.74
C ALA A 15 -10.92 9.38 20.66
N PRO A 16 -10.73 10.02 19.49
CA PRO A 16 -11.69 9.93 18.38
C PRO A 16 -12.01 8.47 18.03
N ARG A 17 -13.24 8.20 17.56
CA ARG A 17 -13.62 6.85 17.11
C ARG A 17 -13.09 6.56 15.70
N CYS A 18 -12.83 5.28 15.43
CA CYS A 18 -12.46 4.80 14.11
C CYS A 18 -13.56 5.13 13.07
N LYS A 19 -13.16 5.70 11.93
CA LYS A 19 -14.10 6.03 10.84
C LYS A 19 -14.48 4.85 9.95
N ALA A 20 -13.87 3.67 10.12
CA ALA A 20 -14.21 2.49 9.33
C ALA A 20 -15.64 2.01 9.64
N ARG A 21 -16.33 1.52 8.62
CA ARG A 21 -17.67 0.94 8.72
C ARG A 21 -17.66 -0.50 8.26
N SER A 22 -18.45 -1.34 8.92
CA SER A 22 -18.72 -2.70 8.49
C SER A 22 -19.35 -2.68 7.09
N LYS A 23 -18.78 -3.42 6.15
CA LYS A 23 -19.37 -3.56 4.81
C LYS A 23 -20.72 -4.28 4.85
N ARG A 24 -20.89 -5.24 5.75
CA ARG A 24 -22.11 -6.07 5.86
C ARG A 24 -23.27 -5.33 6.53
N THR A 25 -22.98 -4.50 7.53
CA THR A 25 -24.02 -3.92 8.40
C THR A 25 -24.05 -2.39 8.38
N GLY A 26 -23.09 -1.73 7.75
CA GLY A 26 -22.96 -0.26 7.74
C GLY A 26 -22.53 0.36 9.08
N VAL A 27 -22.56 -0.40 10.17
CA VAL A 27 -22.24 0.09 11.52
C VAL A 27 -20.78 0.53 11.62
N GLY A 28 -20.55 1.69 12.23
CA GLY A 28 -19.21 2.25 12.47
C GLY A 28 -18.41 1.48 13.53
N CYS A 29 -17.10 1.38 13.32
CA CYS A 29 -16.19 0.77 14.28
C CYS A 29 -16.09 1.63 15.56
N LYS A 30 -16.40 1.04 16.72
CA LYS A 30 -16.40 1.73 18.02
C LYS A 30 -15.02 1.83 18.68
N ALA A 31 -13.99 1.21 18.09
CA ALA A 31 -12.63 1.25 18.63
C ALA A 31 -12.03 2.68 18.56
N PRO A 32 -11.15 3.05 19.50
CA PRO A 32 -10.43 4.33 19.44
C PRO A 32 -9.50 4.36 18.22
N ALA A 33 -9.44 5.51 17.56
CA ALA A 33 -8.49 5.77 16.49
C ALA A 33 -7.08 5.87 17.07
N LYS A 34 -6.08 5.35 16.34
CA LYS A 34 -4.68 5.52 16.73
C LYS A 34 -4.32 7.01 16.63
N ARG A 35 -3.50 7.52 17.54
CA ARG A 35 -3.01 8.91 17.50
C ARG A 35 -2.44 9.21 16.11
N GLY A 36 -2.87 10.33 15.50
CA GLY A 36 -2.47 10.73 14.14
C GLY A 36 -3.20 10.01 12.99
N HIS A 37 -4.11 9.08 13.28
CA HIS A 37 -4.88 8.36 12.26
C HIS A 37 -6.39 8.58 12.43
N ARG A 38 -7.14 8.36 11.33
CA ARG A 38 -8.61 8.39 11.32
C ARG A 38 -9.26 7.04 11.66
N VAL A 39 -8.47 5.99 11.83
CA VAL A 39 -8.91 4.60 11.99
C VAL A 39 -8.20 3.94 13.18
N CYS A 40 -8.71 2.80 13.64
CA CYS A 40 -8.09 2.01 14.71
C CYS A 40 -6.99 1.07 14.16
N ARG A 41 -6.24 0.45 15.08
CA ARG A 41 -5.15 -0.49 14.73
C ARG A 41 -5.58 -1.64 13.83
N PHE A 42 -6.84 -2.08 13.94
CA PHE A 42 -7.39 -3.17 13.13
C PHE A 42 -7.84 -2.72 11.74
N HIS A 43 -8.19 -1.45 11.58
CA HIS A 43 -8.63 -0.88 10.31
C HIS A 43 -7.51 -0.10 9.60
N GLY A 44 -6.25 -0.50 9.83
CA GLY A 44 -5.08 -0.03 9.07
C GLY A 44 -4.26 1.09 9.71
N ALA A 45 -4.58 1.50 10.93
CA ALA A 45 -3.81 2.56 11.58
C ALA A 45 -2.43 2.07 12.03
N GLY A 46 -1.39 2.57 11.38
CA GLY A 46 -0.01 2.10 11.55
C GLY A 46 0.57 1.40 10.33
N GLY A 47 -0.22 1.24 9.26
CA GLY A 47 0.30 0.84 7.95
C GLY A 47 0.36 -0.66 7.72
N GLY A 48 0.53 -1.01 6.44
CA GLY A 48 0.57 -2.37 5.93
C GLY A 48 1.93 -3.06 6.13
N ALA A 49 2.14 -4.14 5.39
CA ALA A 49 3.36 -4.91 5.45
C ALA A 49 4.61 -4.05 5.15
N PRO A 50 5.74 -4.31 5.82
CA PRO A 50 7.00 -3.60 5.57
C PRO A 50 7.45 -3.77 4.12
N ARG A 51 8.29 -2.87 3.60
CA ARG A 51 8.83 -2.99 2.24
C ARG A 51 10.11 -3.82 2.21
N GLY A 52 10.46 -4.32 1.02
CA GLY A 52 11.72 -4.99 0.79
C GLY A 52 11.86 -6.31 1.57
N PRO A 53 13.08 -6.67 2.02
CA PRO A 53 13.35 -7.94 2.70
C PRO A 53 12.51 -8.22 3.95
N GLY A 54 12.00 -7.18 4.63
CA GLY A 54 11.12 -7.35 5.78
C GLY A 54 9.71 -7.83 5.41
N HIS A 55 9.31 -7.71 4.14
CA HIS A 55 8.00 -8.14 3.68
C HIS A 55 7.94 -9.67 3.62
N GLY A 56 6.93 -10.29 4.23
CA GLY A 56 6.83 -11.77 4.28
C GLY A 56 6.74 -12.47 2.91
N HIS A 57 6.33 -11.76 1.87
CA HIS A 57 6.34 -12.28 0.48
C HIS A 57 7.59 -11.91 -0.32
N TYR A 58 8.56 -11.23 0.30
CA TYR A 58 9.84 -10.96 -0.35
C TYR A 58 10.66 -12.23 -0.41
N LYS A 59 10.99 -12.66 -1.64
CA LYS A 59 11.88 -13.80 -1.88
C LYS A 59 13.18 -13.34 -2.52
N HIS A 60 13.08 -12.84 -3.75
CA HIS A 60 14.22 -12.44 -4.58
C HIS A 60 13.95 -11.11 -5.32
N GLY A 61 13.11 -10.24 -4.76
CA GLY A 61 12.87 -8.89 -5.30
C GLY A 61 12.02 -8.80 -6.59
N ARG A 62 11.74 -9.90 -7.31
CA ARG A 62 11.01 -9.88 -8.61
C ARG A 62 9.63 -9.21 -8.56
N TYR A 63 8.95 -9.28 -7.42
CA TYR A 63 7.59 -8.73 -7.24
C TYR A 63 7.57 -7.40 -6.47
N THR A 64 8.73 -6.76 -6.29
CA THR A 64 8.81 -5.39 -5.74
C THR A 64 8.18 -4.38 -6.71
N CYS A 65 7.74 -3.25 -6.18
CA CYS A 65 7.18 -2.16 -6.99
C CYS A 65 8.20 -1.69 -8.04
N GLU A 66 9.47 -1.60 -7.64
CA GLU A 66 10.61 -1.21 -8.45
C GLU A 66 10.82 -2.21 -9.61
N ALA A 67 10.84 -3.51 -9.31
CA ALA A 67 11.00 -4.53 -10.34
C ALA A 67 9.81 -4.60 -11.31
N VAL A 68 8.58 -4.37 -10.82
CA VAL A 68 7.38 -4.28 -11.67
C VAL A 68 7.47 -3.06 -12.58
N ALA A 69 7.88 -1.90 -12.06
CA ALA A 69 8.03 -0.67 -12.84
C ALA A 69 9.10 -0.83 -13.92
N ALA A 70 10.27 -1.39 -13.59
CA ALA A 70 11.32 -1.65 -14.56
C ALA A 70 10.85 -2.55 -15.71
N ARG A 71 10.11 -3.63 -15.41
CA ARG A 71 9.55 -4.50 -16.46
C ARG A 71 8.57 -3.78 -17.39
N ARG A 72 7.75 -2.87 -16.85
CA ARG A 72 6.84 -2.06 -17.67
C ARG A 72 7.64 -1.17 -18.62
N LEU A 73 8.65 -0.46 -18.11
CA LEU A 73 9.53 0.38 -18.93
C LEU A 73 10.22 -0.44 -20.05
N TYR A 74 10.74 -1.62 -19.73
CA TYR A 74 11.36 -2.48 -20.75
C TYR A 74 10.34 -2.97 -21.79
N ALA A 75 9.12 -3.33 -21.37
CA ALA A 75 8.06 -3.74 -22.29
C ALA A 75 7.67 -2.60 -23.24
N ASP A 76 7.54 -1.37 -22.72
CA ASP A 76 7.22 -0.18 -23.51
C ASP A 76 8.32 0.15 -24.52
N LEU A 77 9.59 0.01 -24.12
CA LEU A 77 10.74 0.18 -25.01
C LEU A 77 10.73 -0.84 -26.15
N VAL A 78 10.52 -2.12 -25.83
CA VAL A 78 10.46 -3.20 -26.84
C VAL A 78 9.28 -2.97 -27.79
N ALA A 79 8.13 -2.54 -27.29
CA ALA A 79 6.96 -2.22 -28.11
C ALA A 79 7.27 -1.08 -29.10
N SER A 80 7.88 0.01 -28.62
CA SER A 80 8.26 1.17 -29.44
C SER A 80 9.32 0.82 -30.49
N ALA A 81 10.30 -0.01 -30.12
CA ALA A 81 11.31 -0.52 -31.05
C ALA A 81 10.67 -1.38 -32.15
N ASN A 82 9.77 -2.29 -31.79
CA ASN A 82 9.06 -3.14 -32.76
C ASN A 82 8.14 -2.33 -33.67
N GLU A 83 7.55 -1.24 -33.19
CA GLU A 83 6.79 -0.30 -34.02
C GLU A 83 7.69 0.42 -35.04
N THR A 84 8.83 0.92 -34.58
CA THR A 84 9.81 1.58 -35.45
C THR A 84 10.30 0.63 -36.56
N ILE A 85 10.63 -0.62 -36.20
CA ILE A 85 11.07 -1.64 -37.16
C ILE A 85 9.97 -1.92 -38.20
N ARG A 86 8.71 -2.06 -37.76
CA ARG A 86 7.58 -2.27 -38.69
C ARG A 86 7.41 -1.12 -39.66
N ASN A 87 7.56 0.11 -39.20
CA ASN A 87 7.43 1.30 -40.05
C ASN A 87 8.57 1.39 -41.08
N ILE A 88 9.81 1.04 -40.69
CA ILE A 88 10.95 1.03 -41.61
C ILE A 88 10.82 -0.10 -42.64
N ALA A 89 10.51 -1.32 -42.20
CA ALA A 89 10.32 -2.45 -43.10
C ALA A 89 9.10 -2.27 -44.02
N GLY A 90 8.10 -1.51 -43.56
CA GLY A 90 6.87 -1.21 -44.26
C GLY A 90 6.93 -0.01 -45.21
N GLY A 91 8.05 0.72 -45.28
CA GLY A 91 8.29 1.84 -46.21
C GLY A 91 9.45 1.59 -47.17
N ALA A 92 9.77 0.32 -47.42
CA ALA A 92 10.84 -0.12 -48.32
C ALA A 92 10.29 -0.72 -49.63
N TYR A 93 9.00 -0.47 -49.96
CA TYR A 93 8.33 -1.00 -51.16
C TYR A 93 7.60 0.07 -51.98
N ASP A 94 8.00 1.34 -51.84
CA ASP A 94 7.49 2.51 -52.56
C ASP A 94 8.56 3.16 -53.44
#